data_AF-A0A3D0HDM2-F1
#
_entry.id   AF-A0A3D0HDM2-F1
#
_cell.length_a   1.000
_cell.length_b   1.000
_cell.length_c   1.000
_cell.angle_alpha   90.00
_cell.angle_beta   90.00
_cell.angle_gamma   90.00
#
_symmetry.space_group_name_H-M   'P 1'
#
loop_
_entity.id
_entity.type
_entity.pdbx_description
1 polymer ?
#
loop_
_entity_poly.entity_id
_entity_poly.type
_entity_poly.pdbx_seq_one_letter_code
_entity_poly.pdbx_strand_id
1 'polypeptide(L)'
;MIDEKTIERLRAEGGARPIRSACAMLFVATAAAAAAAANDFVSGAQASALGNVGLLLIMLRVYWNVPRSVAASRSGNKRWLQAELEYLQERYPWADAVGKAGWVILVGAVALQLFFGMR
;
A
#
# COMPACT_ATOMS: atom_id res chain seq x y z
N MET A 1 5.28 22.76 -2.12
CA MET A 1 4.12 22.64 -1.23
C MET A 1 2.84 22.86 -1.99
N ILE A 2 2.19 21.75 -2.35
CA ILE A 2 0.87 21.76 -2.96
C ILE A 2 -0.18 21.78 -1.86
N ASP A 3 -1.04 22.79 -1.91
CA ASP A 3 -2.15 22.94 -0.97
C ASP A 3 -3.13 21.75 -1.06
N GLU A 4 -3.62 21.29 0.09
CA GLU A 4 -4.51 20.13 0.19
C GLU A 4 -5.81 20.33 -0.62
N LYS A 5 -6.34 21.56 -0.68
CA LYS A 5 -7.53 21.85 -1.49
C LYS A 5 -7.24 21.74 -2.99
N THR A 6 -6.02 22.06 -3.40
CA THR A 6 -5.60 21.93 -4.80
C THR A 6 -5.56 20.47 -5.22
N ILE A 7 -5.03 19.57 -4.39
CA ILE A 7 -4.97 18.16 -4.73
C ILE A 7 -6.34 17.49 -4.67
N GLU A 8 -7.18 17.86 -3.72
CA GLU A 8 -8.56 17.39 -3.64
C GLU A 8 -9.35 17.77 -4.89
N ARG A 9 -9.19 19.01 -5.37
CA ARG A 9 -9.80 19.47 -6.61
C ARG A 9 -9.35 18.64 -7.82
N LEU A 10 -8.05 18.38 -7.95
CA LEU A 10 -7.51 17.57 -9.04
C LEU A 10 -8.05 16.12 -9.00
N ARG A 11 -8.15 15.53 -7.81
CA ARG A 11 -8.75 14.20 -7.61
C ARG A 11 -10.25 14.20 -7.94
N ALA A 12 -10.97 15.26 -7.57
CA ALA A 12 -12.39 15.43 -7.87
C ALA A 12 -12.67 15.52 -9.37
N GLU A 13 -11.85 16.29 -10.10
CA GLU A 13 -11.95 16.48 -11.54
C GLU A 13 -11.55 15.23 -12.35
N GLY A 14 -10.56 14.47 -11.88
CA GLY A 14 -9.93 13.41 -12.68
C GLY A 14 -10.26 11.97 -12.29
N GLY A 15 -10.66 11.69 -11.05
CA GLY A 15 -10.63 10.30 -10.56
C GLY A 15 -11.28 9.99 -9.21
N ALA A 16 -12.19 10.81 -8.68
CA ALA A 16 -12.76 10.57 -7.35
C ALA A 16 -13.39 9.18 -7.18
N ARG A 17 -14.20 8.73 -8.16
CA ARG A 17 -14.84 7.41 -8.12
C ARG A 17 -13.82 6.25 -8.13
N PRO A 18 -12.89 6.15 -9.10
CA PRO A 18 -11.91 5.06 -9.12
C PRO A 18 -10.97 5.07 -7.90
N ILE A 19 -10.62 6.26 -7.38
CA ILE A 19 -9.82 6.37 -6.14
C ILE A 19 -10.59 5.80 -4.97
N ARG A 20 -11.85 6.20 -4.77
CA ARG A 20 -12.68 5.70 -3.67
C ARG A 20 -12.87 4.19 -3.74
N SER A 21 -13.16 3.64 -4.93
CA SER A 21 -13.33 2.19 -5.07
C SER A 21 -12.04 1.43 -4.80
N ALA A 22 -10.91 1.90 -5.30
CA ALA A 22 -9.62 1.25 -5.07
C ALA A 22 -9.19 1.33 -3.59
N CYS A 23 -9.38 2.49 -2.94
CA CYS A 23 -9.13 2.63 -1.51
C CYS A 23 -10.05 1.72 -0.69
N ALA A 24 -11.33 1.58 -1.03
CA ALA A 24 -12.25 0.69 -0.33
C ALA A 24 -11.81 -0.79 -0.45
N MET A 25 -11.44 -1.24 -1.65
CA MET A 25 -10.92 -2.60 -1.87
C MET A 25 -9.64 -2.84 -1.08
N LEU A 26 -8.69 -1.91 -1.13
CA LEU A 26 -7.43 -2.02 -0.40
C LEU A 26 -7.62 -1.94 1.11
N PHE A 27 -8.60 -1.18 1.60
CA PHE A 27 -8.94 -1.16 3.02
C PHE A 27 -9.37 -2.56 3.50
N VAL A 28 -10.28 -3.21 2.78
CA VAL A 28 -10.73 -4.58 3.08
C VAL A 28 -9.56 -5.57 2.99
N ALA A 29 -8.73 -5.45 1.95
CA ALA A 29 -7.57 -6.32 1.76
C ALA A 29 -6.52 -6.16 2.87
N THR A 30 -6.25 -4.91 3.29
CA THR A 30 -5.36 -4.56 4.41
C THR A 30 -5.88 -5.17 5.71
N ALA A 31 -7.20 -5.05 5.97
CA ALA A 31 -7.82 -5.65 7.14
C ALA A 31 -7.72 -7.19 7.14
N ALA A 32 -7.94 -7.82 5.98
CA ALA A 32 -7.80 -9.27 5.82
C ALA A 32 -6.35 -9.74 6.06
N ALA A 33 -5.35 -9.04 5.50
CA ALA A 33 -3.94 -9.36 5.73
C ALA A 33 -3.54 -9.20 7.21
N ALA A 34 -4.04 -8.15 7.88
CA ALA A 34 -3.83 -7.96 9.32
C ALA A 34 -4.45 -9.08 10.16
N ALA A 35 -5.69 -9.47 9.83
CA ALA A 35 -6.38 -10.57 10.50
C ALA A 35 -5.67 -11.91 10.30
N ALA A 36 -5.21 -12.20 9.09
CA ALA A 36 -4.43 -13.40 8.78
C ALA A 36 -3.10 -13.43 9.54
N ALA A 37 -2.36 -12.31 9.55
CA ALA A 37 -1.13 -12.19 10.33
C ALA A 37 -1.36 -12.45 11.82
N ALA A 38 -2.39 -11.84 12.40
CA ALA A 38 -2.75 -12.04 13.80
C ALA A 38 -3.12 -13.51 14.10
N ASN A 39 -3.93 -14.13 13.24
CA ASN A 39 -4.31 -15.53 13.38
C ASN A 39 -3.10 -16.47 13.36
N ASP A 40 -2.15 -16.21 12.45
CA ASP A 40 -0.94 -17.03 12.32
C ASP A 40 0.00 -16.89 13.52
N PHE A 41 0.12 -15.68 14.09
CA PHE A 41 0.85 -15.47 15.34
C PHE A 41 0.23 -16.28 16.48
N VAL A 42 -1.09 -16.26 16.62
CA VAL A 42 -1.81 -17.04 17.66
C VAL A 42 -1.67 -18.54 17.42
N SER A 43 -1.62 -18.97 16.17
CA SER A 43 -1.51 -20.38 15.77
C SER A 43 -0.06 -20.91 15.81
N GLY A 44 0.92 -20.07 16.15
CA GLY A 44 2.34 -20.44 16.18
C GLY A 44 2.99 -20.60 14.80
N ALA A 45 2.31 -20.17 13.72
CA ALA A 45 2.82 -20.20 12.35
C ALA A 45 3.62 -18.92 12.06
N GLN A 46 4.82 -18.83 12.63
CA GLN A 46 5.61 -17.60 12.66
C GLN A 46 6.05 -17.14 11.26
N ALA A 47 6.41 -18.08 10.38
CA ALA A 47 6.83 -17.73 9.04
C ALA A 47 5.64 -17.22 8.21
N SER A 48 4.48 -17.89 8.30
CA SER A 48 3.23 -17.41 7.71
C SER A 48 2.81 -16.04 8.24
N ALA A 49 2.90 -15.84 9.56
CA ALA A 49 2.57 -14.56 10.21
C ALA A 49 3.44 -13.41 9.67
N LEU A 50 4.76 -13.64 9.56
CA LEU A 50 5.68 -12.67 8.96
C LEU A 50 5.32 -12.40 7.49
N GLY A 51 4.99 -13.43 6.71
CA GLY A 51 4.53 -13.26 5.33
C GLY A 51 3.32 -12.35 5.22
N ASN A 52 2.31 -12.58 6.07
CA ASN A 52 1.09 -11.78 6.12
C ASN A 52 1.33 -10.34 6.63
N VAL A 53 2.27 -10.12 7.56
CA VAL A 53 2.73 -8.78 7.94
C VAL A 53 3.43 -8.09 6.76
N GLY A 54 4.27 -8.80 6.01
CA GLY A 54 4.90 -8.27 4.80
C GLY A 54 3.88 -7.81 3.77
N LEU A 55 2.85 -8.63 3.51
CA LEU A 55 1.72 -8.29 2.63
C LEU A 55 0.95 -7.08 3.14
N LEU A 56 0.68 -7.01 4.45
CA LEU A 56 0.00 -5.88 5.08
C LEU A 56 0.75 -4.57 4.79
N LEU A 57 2.06 -4.53 4.99
CA LEU A 57 2.88 -3.34 4.76
C LEU A 57 2.91 -2.95 3.27
N ILE A 58 2.95 -3.92 2.36
CA ILE A 58 2.86 -3.66 0.92
C ILE A 58 1.49 -3.07 0.57
N MET A 59 0.40 -3.64 1.07
CA MET A 59 -0.96 -3.13 0.85
C MET A 59 -1.14 -1.72 1.40
N LEU A 60 -0.57 -1.45 2.58
CA LEU A 60 -0.49 -0.12 3.16
C LEU A 60 0.18 0.84 2.16
N ARG A 61 1.37 0.51 1.67
CA ARG A 61 2.07 1.35 0.67
C ARG A 61 1.24 1.56 -0.60
N VAL A 62 0.53 0.54 -1.08
CA VAL A 62 -0.35 0.65 -2.27
C VAL A 62 -1.55 1.56 -1.99
N TYR A 63 -2.18 1.45 -0.82
CA TYR A 63 -3.34 2.26 -0.42
C TYR A 63 -3.04 3.77 -0.52
N TRP A 64 -1.89 4.20 0.02
CA TRP A 64 -1.49 5.61 -0.06
C TRP A 64 -1.14 6.03 -1.50
N ASN A 65 -0.66 5.11 -2.34
CA ASN A 65 -0.31 5.39 -3.74
C ASN A 65 -1.50 5.29 -4.70
N VAL A 66 -2.72 4.96 -4.25
CA VAL A 66 -3.89 4.83 -5.13
C VAL A 66 -4.13 6.07 -5.99
N PRO A 67 -4.19 7.30 -5.43
CA PRO A 67 -4.47 8.48 -6.25
C PRO A 67 -3.42 8.69 -7.34
N ARG A 68 -2.15 8.39 -7.05
CA ARG A 68 -1.04 8.45 -8.00
C ARG A 68 -1.22 7.43 -9.11
N SER A 69 -1.57 6.19 -8.78
CA SER A 69 -1.80 5.13 -9.77
C SER A 69 -2.98 5.47 -10.69
N VAL A 70 -4.05 6.06 -10.15
CA VAL A 70 -5.18 6.54 -10.95
C VAL A 70 -4.80 7.74 -11.82
N ALA A 71 -4.00 8.67 -11.31
CA ALA A 71 -3.49 9.78 -12.09
C ALA A 71 -2.59 9.30 -13.25
N ALA A 72 -1.74 8.30 -12.99
CA ALA A 72 -0.86 7.71 -13.99
C ALA A 72 -1.61 6.95 -15.09
N SER A 73 -2.73 6.30 -14.77
CA SER A 73 -3.56 5.58 -15.76
C SER A 73 -4.40 6.51 -16.64
N ARG A 74 -4.61 7.76 -16.21
CA ARG A 74 -5.30 8.80 -16.99
C ARG A 74 -4.29 9.54 -17.87
N SER A 75 -4.04 8.98 -19.05
CA SER A 75 -3.19 9.57 -20.09
C SER A 75 -3.65 10.98 -20.47
N GLY A 76 -3.05 12.01 -19.88
CA GLY A 76 -3.31 13.41 -20.23
C GLY A 76 -3.06 14.43 -19.12
N ASN A 77 -3.18 14.04 -17.84
CA ASN A 77 -3.09 15.00 -16.74
C ASN A 77 -1.75 14.93 -16.00
N LYS A 78 -0.65 15.24 -16.71
CA LYS A 78 0.72 15.25 -16.15
C LYS A 78 0.84 16.15 -14.91
N ARG A 79 0.07 17.24 -14.88
CA ARG A 79 0.00 18.17 -13.73
C ARG A 79 -0.57 17.49 -12.50
N TRP A 80 -1.64 16.71 -12.64
CA TRP A 80 -2.20 15.94 -11.52
C TRP A 80 -1.22 14.88 -11.03
N LEU A 81 -0.60 14.10 -11.93
CA LEU A 81 0.37 13.09 -11.52
C LEU A 81 1.56 13.71 -10.76
N GLN A 82 2.10 14.83 -11.24
CA GLN A 82 3.19 15.52 -10.56
C GLN A 82 2.75 16.08 -9.20
N ALA A 83 1.52 16.60 -9.12
CA ALA A 83 0.99 17.10 -7.86
C ALA A 83 0.86 15.99 -6.80
N GLU A 84 0.45 14.81 -7.24
CA GLU A 84 0.31 13.64 -6.38
C GLU A 84 1.66 13.08 -5.92
N LEU A 85 2.70 13.17 -6.75
CA LEU A 85 4.07 12.83 -6.36
C LEU A 85 4.59 13.74 -5.26
N GLU A 86 4.46 15.06 -5.44
CA GLU A 86 4.94 16.06 -4.47
C GLU A 86 4.19 15.90 -3.14
N TYR A 87 2.86 15.75 -3.19
CA TYR A 87 2.04 15.55 -2.00
C TYR A 87 2.41 14.27 -1.23
N LEU A 88 2.62 13.15 -1.93
CA LEU A 88 3.01 11.89 -1.28
C LEU A 88 4.40 11.97 -0.63
N GLN A 89 5.36 12.63 -1.29
CA GLN A 89 6.71 12.81 -0.75
C GLN A 89 6.71 13.69 0.50
N GLU A 90 5.92 14.78 0.50
CA GLU A 90 5.81 15.67 1.65
C GLU A 90 5.03 15.03 2.80
N ARG A 91 3.87 14.42 2.52
CA ARG A 91 2.95 13.93 3.55
C ARG A 91 3.30 12.54 4.09
N TYR A 92 3.85 11.68 3.25
CA TYR A 92 4.13 10.28 3.58
C TYR A 92 5.53 9.84 3.12
N PRO A 93 6.61 10.49 3.59
CA PRO A 93 7.98 10.18 3.19
C PRO A 93 8.39 8.74 3.56
N TRP A 94 7.75 8.18 4.58
CA TRP A 94 7.96 6.82 5.06
C TRP A 94 7.26 5.74 4.22
N ALA A 95 6.29 6.09 3.36
CA ALA A 95 5.47 5.11 2.66
C ALA A 95 6.32 4.17 1.78
N ASP A 96 7.33 4.70 1.11
CA ASP A 96 8.25 3.89 0.31
C ASP A 96 9.16 3.01 1.18
N ALA A 97 9.58 3.48 2.36
CA ALA A 97 10.34 2.67 3.31
C ALA A 97 9.49 1.51 3.84
N VAL A 98 8.22 1.76 4.17
CA VAL A 98 7.26 0.72 4.59
C VAL A 98 7.04 -0.32 3.50
N GLY A 99 6.88 0.11 2.24
CA GLY A 99 6.77 -0.83 1.12
C GLY A 99 8.00 -1.71 0.96
N LYS A 100 9.21 -1.14 1.07
CA LYS A 100 10.46 -1.90 1.01
C LYS A 100 10.60 -2.88 2.17
N ALA A 101 10.30 -2.44 3.40
CA ALA A 101 10.29 -3.29 4.58
C ALA A 101 9.32 -4.46 4.42
N GLY A 102 8.11 -4.19 3.89
CA GLY A 102 7.12 -5.22 3.58
C GLY A 102 7.64 -6.29 2.62
N TRP A 103 8.33 -5.88 1.55
CA TRP A 103 8.96 -6.81 0.62
C TRP A 103 10.07 -7.65 1.25
N VAL A 104 10.95 -7.03 2.06
CA VAL A 104 12.02 -7.75 2.76
C VAL A 104 11.44 -8.80 3.70
N ILE A 105 10.41 -8.43 4.47
CA ILE A 105 9.73 -9.35 5.40
C ILE A 105 9.03 -10.47 4.63
N LEU A 106 8.31 -10.17 3.56
CA LEU A 106 7.61 -11.16 2.74
C LEU A 106 8.59 -12.16 2.11
N VAL A 107 9.65 -11.68 1.48
CA VAL A 107 10.67 -12.54 0.86
C VAL A 107 11.40 -13.37 1.92
N GLY A 108 11.72 -12.76 3.07
CA GLY A 108 12.31 -13.46 4.20
C GLY A 108 11.41 -14.59 4.72
N ALA A 109 10.11 -14.33 4.88
CA ALA A 109 9.13 -15.34 5.27
C ALA A 109 9.06 -16.51 4.28
N VAL A 110 8.99 -16.22 2.98
CA VAL A 110 8.98 -17.26 1.94
C VAL A 110 10.26 -18.08 1.96
N ALA A 111 11.42 -17.45 2.12
CA ALA A 111 12.70 -18.15 2.24
C ALA A 111 12.72 -19.06 3.49
N LEU A 112 12.20 -18.57 4.61
CA LEU A 112 12.08 -19.37 5.84
C LEU A 112 11.20 -20.61 5.65
N GLN A 113 10.07 -20.47 4.95
CA GLN A 113 9.18 -21.59 4.64
C GLN A 113 9.84 -22.60 3.70
N LEU A 114 10.46 -22.13 2.62
CA LEU A 114 11.04 -23.00 1.58
C LEU A 114 12.31 -23.73 2.04
N PHE A 115 13.19 -23.06 2.78
CA PHE A 115 14.52 -23.61 3.09
C PHE A 115 14.61 -24.20 4.50
N PHE A 116 13.79 -23.75 5.44
CA PHE A 116 13.86 -24.18 6.84
C PHE A 116 12.63 -24.97 7.30
N GLY A 117 11.62 -25.14 6.43
CA GLY A 117 10.41 -25.90 6.75
C GLY A 117 9.60 -25.31 7.91
N MET A 118 9.86 -24.06 8.28
CA MET A 118 9.14 -23.37 9.34
C MET A 118 7.74 -23.01 8.82
N ARG A 119 6.72 -23.30 9.63
CA ARG A 119 5.35 -22.89 9.37
C ARG A 119 5.13 -21.45 9.84
#